data_AF-A0A7J7S0D9-F1
#
_entry.id   AF-A0A7J7S0D9-F1
#
_cell.length_a   1.000
_cell.length_b   1.000
_cell.length_c   1.000
_cell.angle_alpha   90.00
_cell.angle_beta   90.00
_cell.angle_gamma   90.00
#
_symmetry.space_group_name_H-M   'P 1'
#
loop_
_entity.id
_entity.type
_entity.pdbx_description
1 polymer ?
#
loop_
_entity_poly.entity_id
_entity_poly.type
_entity_poly.pdbx_seq_one_letter_code
_entity_poly.pdbx_strand_id
1 'polypeptide(L)'
;MLLDLLGAPHPTFYSHFPRTARWFHRLRSIEKRLHRLNLLQAHPQEAMYFQPGEPPGSVEDDHIPFLRRGVPVLHLISTPFPSVWHTADDSEANLHPPTVHNLSRILAVFVAEYLGL
;
A
#
# COMPACT_ATOMS: atom_id res chain seq x y z
N MET A 1 3.22 11.07 0.07
CA MET A 1 2.92 9.63 0.26
C MET A 1 4.04 9.05 1.08
N LEU A 2 3.75 8.21 2.07
CA LEU A 2 4.72 7.49 2.91
C LEU A 2 4.50 5.98 2.71
N LEU A 3 5.58 5.23 2.55
CA LEU A 3 5.59 3.78 2.35
C LEU A 3 6.31 3.17 3.53
N ASP A 4 5.69 2.24 4.23
CA ASP A 4 6.32 1.53 5.35
C ASP A 4 5.80 0.09 5.45
N LEU A 5 6.60 -0.80 6.04
CA LEU A 5 6.32 -2.23 6.25
C LEU A 5 5.80 -2.96 5.00
N LEU A 6 6.47 -2.73 3.87
CA LEU A 6 6.19 -3.38 2.58
C LEU A 6 7.14 -4.54 2.34
N GLY A 7 6.65 -5.62 1.73
CA GLY A 7 7.48 -6.73 1.25
C GLY A 7 6.97 -8.11 1.63
N ALA A 8 6.23 -8.22 2.73
CA ALA A 8 5.59 -9.45 3.17
C ALA A 8 4.46 -9.89 2.20
N PRO A 9 4.09 -11.19 2.18
CA PRO A 9 2.99 -11.67 1.35
C PRO A 9 1.64 -11.13 1.83
N HIS A 10 0.71 -10.92 0.89
CA HIS A 10 -0.69 -10.51 1.14
C HIS A 10 -0.87 -9.29 2.08
N PRO A 11 -0.17 -8.15 1.84
CA PRO A 11 -0.34 -6.98 2.68
C PRO A 11 -1.75 -6.40 2.52
N THR A 12 -2.23 -5.76 3.59
CA THR A 12 -3.55 -5.14 3.61
C THR A 12 -3.42 -3.66 3.95
N PHE A 13 -3.85 -2.79 3.05
CA PHE A 13 -3.82 -1.34 3.21
C PHE A 13 -5.23 -0.78 3.36
N TYR A 14 -5.34 0.30 4.15
CA TYR A 14 -6.58 1.03 4.36
C TYR A 14 -6.37 2.53 4.15
N SER A 15 -7.46 3.26 3.91
CA SER A 15 -7.42 4.72 3.80
C SER A 15 -7.42 5.36 5.18
N HIS A 16 -6.25 5.74 5.69
CA HIS A 16 -6.12 6.34 7.02
C HIS A 16 -6.67 7.78 7.14
N PHE A 17 -6.73 8.53 6.04
CA PHE A 17 -7.05 9.97 6.08
C PHE A 17 -8.10 10.36 5.04
N PRO A 18 -9.23 11.00 5.44
CA PRO A 18 -10.25 11.45 4.50
C PRO A 18 -9.74 12.39 3.41
N ARG A 19 -8.76 13.26 3.73
CA ARG A 19 -8.17 14.23 2.78
C ARG A 19 -7.46 13.59 1.59
N THR A 20 -7.00 12.35 1.72
CA THR A 20 -6.27 11.62 0.67
C THR A 20 -6.99 10.36 0.21
N ALA A 21 -8.21 10.10 0.70
CA ALA A 21 -9.03 8.95 0.33
C ALA A 21 -9.24 8.81 -1.18
N ARG A 22 -9.36 9.94 -1.90
CA ARG A 22 -9.45 9.93 -3.38
C ARG A 22 -8.23 9.27 -4.03
N TRP A 23 -7.03 9.49 -3.48
CA TRP A 23 -5.78 8.93 -4.00
C TRP A 23 -5.65 7.45 -3.63
N PHE A 24 -6.11 7.08 -2.43
CA PHE A 24 -6.24 5.67 -2.05
C PHE A 24 -7.19 4.91 -2.99
N HIS A 25 -8.33 5.50 -3.33
CA HIS A 25 -9.25 4.92 -4.32
C HIS A 25 -8.63 4.78 -5.72
N ARG A 26 -7.71 5.68 -6.11
CA ARG A 26 -6.94 5.52 -7.35
C ARG A 26 -6.03 4.30 -7.30
N LEU A 27 -5.28 4.09 -6.21
CA LEU A 27 -4.46 2.88 -6.03
C LEU A 27 -5.29 1.60 -6.16
N ARG A 28 -6.44 1.54 -5.47
CA ARG A 28 -7.38 0.42 -5.59
C ARG A 28 -7.90 0.21 -7.01
N SER A 29 -8.18 1.29 -7.74
CA SER A 29 -8.61 1.21 -9.14
C SER A 29 -7.50 0.72 -10.07
N ILE A 30 -6.26 1.16 -9.84
CA ILE A 30 -5.08 0.73 -10.59
C ILE A 30 -4.85 -0.76 -10.39
N GLU A 31 -4.88 -1.23 -9.14
CA GLU A 31 -4.76 -2.65 -8.82
C GLU A 31 -5.84 -3.48 -9.52
N LYS A 32 -7.10 -3.03 -9.49
CA LYS A 32 -8.21 -3.67 -10.24
C LYS A 32 -7.95 -3.76 -11.72
N ARG A 33 -7.45 -2.68 -12.32
CA ARG A 33 -7.13 -2.65 -13.74
C ARG A 33 -5.98 -3.61 -14.07
N LEU A 34 -4.89 -3.59 -13.30
CA LEU A 34 -3.74 -4.46 -13.52
C LEU A 34 -4.07 -5.95 -13.31
N HIS A 35 -4.88 -6.28 -12.30
CA HIS A 35 -5.37 -7.64 -12.08
C HIS A 35 -6.17 -8.16 -13.29
N ARG A 36 -7.15 -7.38 -13.77
CA ARG A 36 -7.99 -7.77 -14.94
C ARG A 36 -7.20 -7.95 -16.24
N LEU A 37 -6.07 -7.25 -16.36
CA LEU A 37 -5.16 -7.36 -17.49
C LEU A 37 -4.14 -8.51 -17.33
N ASN A 38 -4.22 -9.31 -16.25
CA ASN A 38 -3.26 -10.35 -15.89
C ASN A 38 -1.81 -9.82 -15.77
N LEU A 39 -1.66 -8.59 -15.29
CA LEU A 39 -0.37 -7.92 -15.11
C LEU A 39 0.15 -8.00 -13.67
N LEU A 40 -0.51 -8.74 -12.78
CA LEU A 40 -0.06 -8.99 -11.40
C LEU A 40 0.31 -10.47 -11.22
N GLN A 41 1.35 -10.74 -10.45
CA GLN A 41 1.84 -12.09 -10.15
C GLN A 41 1.23 -12.61 -8.85
N ALA A 42 0.93 -13.91 -8.76
CA ALA A 42 0.40 -14.53 -7.55
C ALA A 42 -0.78 -13.75 -6.92
N HIS A 43 -1.63 -13.18 -7.77
CA HIS A 43 -2.75 -12.32 -7.39
C HIS A 43 -4.07 -12.93 -7.89
N PRO A 44 -4.53 -14.06 -7.32
CA PRO A 44 -5.57 -14.90 -7.91
C PRO A 44 -7.00 -14.38 -7.71
N GLN A 45 -7.21 -13.43 -6.78
CA GLN A 45 -8.54 -12.92 -6.42
C GLN A 45 -8.60 -11.42 -6.67
N GLU A 46 -9.81 -10.89 -6.90
CA GLU A 46 -10.06 -9.43 -6.88
C GLU A 46 -10.03 -8.86 -5.44
N ALA A 47 -9.81 -9.71 -4.42
CA ALA A 47 -9.48 -9.27 -3.07
C ALA A 47 -8.10 -8.60 -3.12
N MET A 48 -8.12 -7.30 -2.88
CA MET A 48 -7.06 -6.34 -3.21
C MET A 48 -6.16 -6.04 -2.02
N TYR A 49 -4.89 -5.75 -2.25
CA TYR A 49 -4.04 -5.15 -1.22
C TYR A 49 -4.70 -3.89 -0.65
N PHE A 50 -5.36 -3.09 -1.49
CA PHE A 50 -6.07 -1.87 -1.07
C PHE A 50 -7.54 -2.16 -0.73
N GLN A 51 -7.83 -2.36 0.56
CA GLN A 51 -9.17 -2.73 1.04
C GLN A 51 -10.12 -1.54 1.17
N PRO A 52 -11.44 -1.74 0.97
CA PRO A 52 -12.43 -0.75 1.37
C PRO A 52 -12.57 -0.68 2.90
N GLY A 53 -13.10 0.44 3.39
CA GLY A 53 -13.37 0.65 4.81
C GLY A 53 -12.30 1.44 5.54
N GLU A 54 -12.47 1.53 6.85
CA GLU A 54 -11.58 2.25 7.75
C GLU A 54 -10.47 1.32 8.28
N PRO A 55 -9.28 1.85 8.56
CA PRO A 55 -8.25 1.07 9.22
C PRO A 55 -8.73 0.64 10.61
N PRO A 56 -8.28 -0.52 11.12
CA PRO A 56 -8.64 -0.98 12.47
C PRO A 56 -8.07 -0.09 13.59
N GLY A 57 -7.15 0.82 13.27
CA GLY A 57 -6.59 1.80 14.21
C GLY A 57 -5.72 2.84 13.51
N SER A 58 -5.38 3.90 14.25
CA SER A 58 -4.36 4.86 13.82
C SER A 58 -2.96 4.29 14.01
N VAL A 59 -2.05 4.61 13.10
CA VAL A 59 -0.64 4.24 13.20
C VAL A 59 0.20 5.50 13.28
N GLU A 60 1.08 5.60 14.28
CA GLU A 60 2.08 6.66 14.35
C GLU A 60 3.32 6.25 13.55
N ASP A 61 3.84 7.19 12.76
CA ASP A 61 4.97 6.99 11.86
C ASP A 61 5.53 8.37 11.46
N ASP A 62 6.53 8.42 10.59
CA ASP A 62 7.25 9.63 10.17
C ASP A 62 6.35 10.73 9.58
N HIS A 63 5.12 10.39 9.18
CA HIS A 63 4.16 11.36 8.68
C HIS A 63 3.59 12.30 9.75
N ILE A 64 3.68 11.95 11.05
CA ILE A 64 3.01 12.69 12.14
C ILE A 64 3.40 14.19 12.18
N PRO A 65 4.69 14.58 12.12
CA PRO A 65 5.07 15.99 12.11
C PRO A 65 4.54 16.76 10.89
N PHE A 66 4.39 16.11 9.73
CA PHE A 66 3.87 16.69 8.51
C PHE A 66 2.35 16.86 8.57
N LEU A 67 1.66 15.82 9.05
CA LEU A 67 0.21 15.84 9.24
C LEU A 67 -0.21 16.97 10.20
N ARG A 68 0.52 17.14 11.32
CA ARG A 68 0.32 18.24 12.28
C ARG A 68 0.48 19.63 11.66
N ARG A 69 1.20 19.74 10.54
CA ARG A 69 1.43 20.99 9.79
C ARG A 69 0.53 21.11 8.55
N GLY A 70 -0.49 20.25 8.44
CA GLY A 70 -1.51 20.34 7.39
C GLY A 70 -1.15 19.67 6.07
N VAL A 71 -0.01 18.97 5.99
CA VAL A 71 0.37 18.21 4.79
C VAL A 71 -0.61 17.04 4.60
N PRO A 72 -1.25 16.88 3.42
CA PRO A 72 -2.06 15.70 3.13
C PRO A 72 -1.19 14.45 3.05
N VAL A 73 -1.47 13.46 3.90
CA VAL A 73 -0.71 12.20 3.97
C VAL A 73 -1.50 11.08 3.31
N LEU A 74 -0.85 10.35 2.40
CA LEU A 74 -1.28 9.02 1.97
C LEU A 74 -0.28 8.04 2.58
N HIS A 75 -0.70 7.30 3.60
CA HIS A 75 0.14 6.37 4.37
C HIS A 75 -0.14 4.95 3.90
N LEU A 76 0.85 4.33 3.28
CA LEU A 76 0.79 2.97 2.78
C LEU A 76 1.62 2.08 3.71
N ILE A 77 0.96 1.61 4.77
CA ILE A 77 1.49 0.67 5.75
C ILE A 77 0.55 -0.53 5.87
N SER A 78 1.09 -1.75 5.85
CA SER A 78 0.25 -2.95 5.97
C SER A 78 -0.36 -2.99 7.38
N THR A 79 -1.67 -3.25 7.49
CA THR A 79 -2.36 -3.49 8.76
C THR A 79 -3.23 -4.76 8.65
N PRO A 80 -2.94 -5.84 9.40
CA PRO A 80 -1.88 -5.96 10.42
C PRO A 80 -0.47 -5.81 9.84
N PHE A 81 0.48 -5.48 10.72
CA PHE A 81 1.90 -5.42 10.38
C PHE A 81 2.40 -6.82 9.97
N PRO A 82 3.46 -6.93 9.14
CA PRO A 82 4.08 -8.22 8.86
C PRO A 82 4.41 -8.97 10.15
N SER A 83 4.17 -10.28 10.20
CA SER A 83 4.45 -11.10 11.39
C SER A 83 5.92 -11.12 11.79
N VAL A 84 6.82 -10.75 10.87
CA VAL A 84 8.26 -10.65 11.08
C VAL A 84 8.71 -9.27 11.57
N TRP A 85 7.82 -8.27 11.63
CA TRP A 85 8.18 -6.93 12.08
C TRP A 85 8.81 -6.94 13.47
N HIS A 86 9.92 -6.21 13.62
CA HIS A 86 10.72 -6.16 14.86
C HIS A 86 11.26 -7.54 15.33
N THR A 87 11.46 -8.48 14.41
CA THR A 87 12.18 -9.73 14.69
C THR A 87 13.41 -9.85 13.79
N ALA A 88 14.32 -10.77 14.10
CA ALA A 88 15.46 -11.08 13.23
C ALA A 88 15.02 -11.73 11.90
N ASP A 89 13.76 -12.18 11.80
CA ASP A 89 13.20 -12.74 10.58
C ASP A 89 12.82 -11.66 9.57
N ASP A 90 12.79 -10.37 9.94
CA ASP A 90 12.68 -9.26 8.98
C ASP A 90 13.97 -9.14 8.15
N SER A 91 14.07 -10.00 7.15
CA SER A 91 15.25 -10.25 6.35
C SER A 91 14.85 -10.47 4.89
N GLU A 92 15.82 -10.38 3.99
CA GLU A 92 15.60 -10.61 2.56
C GLU A 92 14.92 -11.94 2.26
N ALA A 93 15.25 -12.99 3.02
CA ALA A 93 14.69 -14.34 2.83
C ALA A 93 13.17 -14.41 3.05
N ASN A 94 12.60 -13.48 3.83
CA ASN A 94 11.17 -13.41 4.14
C ASN A 94 10.43 -12.36 3.32
N LEU A 95 11.10 -11.70 2.36
CA LEU A 95 10.41 -10.92 1.35
C LEU A 95 9.61 -11.84 0.42
N HIS A 96 8.48 -11.34 -0.08
CA HIS A 96 7.67 -12.01 -1.08
C HIS A 96 7.82 -11.29 -2.43
N PRO A 97 8.70 -11.77 -3.34
CA PRO A 97 9.00 -11.08 -4.59
C PRO A 97 7.78 -10.76 -5.46
N PRO A 98 6.76 -11.65 -5.60
CA PRO A 98 5.56 -11.31 -6.35
C PRO A 98 4.82 -10.09 -5.79
N THR A 99 4.70 -9.97 -4.46
CA THR A 99 4.07 -8.80 -3.83
C THR A 99 4.89 -7.54 -4.10
N VAL A 100 6.21 -7.58 -3.91
CA VAL A 100 7.10 -6.45 -4.16
C VAL A 100 6.97 -5.95 -5.61
N HIS A 101 6.95 -6.89 -6.56
CA HIS A 101 6.80 -6.58 -7.99
C HIS A 101 5.43 -5.96 -8.31
N ASN A 102 4.36 -6.51 -7.74
CA ASN A 102 3.01 -5.98 -7.93
C ASN A 102 2.86 -4.57 -7.37
N LEU A 103 3.33 -4.33 -6.14
CA LEU A 103 3.30 -3.01 -5.52
C LEU A 103 4.12 -2.01 -6.32
N SER A 104 5.30 -2.41 -6.81
CA SER A 104 6.13 -1.56 -7.69
C SER A 104 5.37 -1.15 -8.96
N ARG A 105 4.66 -2.07 -9.61
CA ARG A 105 3.82 -1.77 -10.79
C ARG A 105 2.68 -0.81 -10.46
N ILE A 106 1.96 -1.06 -9.36
CA ILE A 106 0.83 -0.23 -8.94
C ILE A 106 1.31 1.20 -8.63
N LEU A 107 2.42 1.34 -7.90
CA LEU A 107 3.00 2.63 -7.54
C LEU A 107 3.54 3.37 -8.77
N ALA A 108 4.19 2.68 -9.71
CA ALA A 108 4.67 3.29 -10.95
C ALA A 108 3.49 3.87 -11.77
N VAL A 109 2.41 3.11 -11.93
CA VAL A 109 1.20 3.58 -12.62
C VAL A 109 0.55 4.73 -11.84
N PHE A 110 0.51 4.66 -10.51
CA PHE A 110 -0.05 5.74 -9.68
C PHE A 110 0.73 7.05 -9.86
N VAL A 111 2.06 7.00 -9.83
CA VAL A 111 2.91 8.18 -10.05
C VAL A 111 2.72 8.73 -11.46
N ALA A 112 2.67 7.86 -12.49
CA ALA A 112 2.41 8.29 -13.86
C ALA A 112 1.04 9.00 -13.98
N GLU A 113 -0.03 8.41 -13.45
CA GLU A 113 -1.37 9.02 -13.47
C GLU A 113 -1.44 10.32 -12.65
N TYR A 114 -0.72 10.39 -11.52
CA TYR A 114 -0.67 11.59 -10.68
C TYR A 114 0.03 12.76 -11.40
N LEU A 115 1.06 12.46 -12.19
CA LEU A 115 1.84 13.45 -12.95
C LEU A 115 1.25 13.75 -14.34
N GLY A 116 0.23 13.00 -14.78
CA GLY A 116 -0.38 13.16 -16.11
C GLY A 116 0.49 12.63 -17.26
N LEU A 117 1.24 11.56 -17.01
CA LEU A 117 2.11 10.87 -17.98
C LEU A 117 1.39 9.70 -18.68
#